data_AF-A0A3Q9NKB9-F1
#
_entry.id   AF-A0A3Q9NKB9-F1
#
_cell.length_a   1.000
_cell.length_b   1.000
_cell.length_c   1.000
_cell.angle_alpha   90.00
_cell.angle_beta   90.00
_cell.angle_gamma   90.00
#
_symmetry.space_group_name_H-M   'P 1'
#
loop_
_entity.id
_entity.type
_entity.pdbx_description
1 polymer ?
#
loop_
_entity_poly.entity_id
_entity_poly.type
_entity_poly.pdbx_seq_one_letter_code
_entity_poly.pdbx_strand_id
1 'polypeptide(L)'
;MKLDISNRLLVIADVFTVERMKDQDLDPPPFKSYFATRNDLDRNQLNFYDSWCEQWRKGNAVPVRGQVSYLFCYVRERLNGDPRAVAAELGKLIRAYPDEPQFLEIIKRWQSDCYALLGDFTSALAAFPTIEVDARSTAQSDRLLSLKLQTGDRVSGRDILALTGPKVTKWGKDHIDQVAQFLDIQLAALEQNEGRNLLNEWAHECHQSPYHAFVGTSSLLEVGIPLFSISLRSDVAEFVRAQTREAENSVREEMNIPRVGEGWIGETELFYALRGALPDTDVVQHARPKWLGRQHLDVFIPAHAVAFEYQGLQHDQPVAFFGGQEAFEQTQKRDAEKKRKCSKHGVRLIEVRPGYSLEQLLSNILSD
;
A
#
# COMPACT_ATOMS: atom_id res chain seq x y z
N MET A 1 -32.72 35.38 -9.91
CA MET A 1 -32.58 34.46 -11.07
C MET A 1 -31.63 33.35 -10.66
N LYS A 2 -32.15 32.33 -9.96
CA LYS A 2 -31.41 31.12 -9.58
C LYS A 2 -31.75 30.09 -10.65
N LEU A 3 -30.77 29.69 -11.45
CA LEU A 3 -30.90 28.58 -12.38
C LEU A 3 -30.42 27.32 -11.65
N ASP A 4 -31.40 26.49 -11.31
CA ASP A 4 -31.25 25.14 -10.79
C ASP A 4 -30.70 24.25 -11.91
N ILE A 5 -29.47 23.78 -11.74
CA ILE A 5 -28.79 22.85 -12.65
C ILE A 5 -28.87 21.46 -12.03
N SER A 6 -30.09 20.97 -11.82
CA SER A 6 -30.36 19.60 -11.40
C SER A 6 -31.29 18.92 -12.39
N ASN A 7 -30.99 18.98 -13.69
CA ASN A 7 -31.66 18.13 -14.67
C ASN A 7 -30.89 18.05 -15.99
N ARG A 8 -29.99 17.08 -16.13
CA ARG A 8 -29.55 16.49 -17.42
C ARG A 8 -28.53 15.38 -17.19
N LEU A 9 -29.02 14.21 -16.82
CA LEU A 9 -28.37 12.93 -17.17
C LEU A 9 -29.42 11.81 -17.09
N LEU A 10 -30.43 11.88 -17.97
CA LEU A 10 -31.22 10.72 -18.34
C LEU A 10 -30.40 9.93 -19.36
N VAL A 11 -29.42 9.19 -18.86
CA VAL A 11 -28.87 8.05 -19.61
C VAL A 11 -29.88 6.93 -19.39
N ILE A 12 -30.62 6.60 -20.45
CA ILE A 12 -31.44 5.39 -20.51
C ILE A 12 -30.45 4.22 -20.45
N ALA A 13 -30.15 3.77 -19.24
CA ALA A 13 -29.61 2.45 -19.03
C ALA A 13 -30.79 1.50 -19.19
N ASP A 14 -30.82 0.75 -20.30
CA ASP A 14 -31.55 -0.51 -20.32
C ASP A 14 -31.02 -1.33 -19.14
N VAL A 15 -31.81 -1.41 -18.08
CA VAL A 15 -31.52 -2.26 -16.91
C VAL A 15 -31.81 -3.69 -17.36
N PHE A 16 -30.90 -4.25 -18.15
CA PHE A 16 -30.81 -5.69 -18.32
C PHE A 16 -30.32 -6.25 -16.98
N THR A 17 -31.25 -6.62 -16.11
CA THR A 17 -30.95 -7.31 -14.86
C THR A 17 -30.47 -8.72 -15.19
N VAL A 18 -29.16 -8.94 -15.06
CA VAL A 18 -28.59 -10.29 -15.09
C VAL A 18 -28.91 -10.94 -13.75
N GLU A 19 -29.71 -12.00 -13.76
CA GLU A 19 -30.01 -12.77 -12.56
C GLU A 19 -28.96 -13.86 -12.35
N ARG A 20 -28.37 -13.90 -11.16
CA ARG A 20 -27.44 -14.98 -10.78
C ARG A 20 -28.26 -16.24 -10.49
N MET A 21 -27.97 -17.32 -11.20
CA MET A 21 -28.66 -18.59 -10.95
C MET A 21 -28.33 -19.08 -9.54
N LYS A 22 -29.36 -19.51 -8.79
CA LYS A 22 -29.21 -20.17 -7.49
C LYS A 22 -28.51 -21.53 -7.67
N ASP A 23 -27.81 -22.00 -6.63
CA ASP A 23 -27.11 -23.28 -6.58
C ASP A 23 -27.95 -24.44 -7.15
N GLN A 24 -27.71 -24.79 -8.42
CA GLN A 24 -28.19 -26.02 -9.05
C GLN A 24 -27.08 -26.60 -9.94
N ASP A 25 -26.50 -27.70 -9.44
CA ASP A 25 -26.09 -28.95 -10.11
C ASP A 25 -25.20 -28.99 -11.37
N LEU A 26 -24.38 -27.99 -11.65
CA LEU A 26 -23.21 -28.20 -12.52
C LEU A 26 -21.96 -27.55 -11.93
N ASP A 27 -21.14 -28.37 -11.26
CA ASP A 27 -19.79 -27.94 -10.92
C ASP A 27 -19.00 -27.69 -12.22
N PRO A 28 -18.45 -26.48 -12.43
CA PRO A 28 -17.68 -26.19 -13.61
C PRO A 28 -16.48 -27.14 -13.68
N PRO A 29 -16.26 -27.84 -14.80
CA PRO A 29 -15.07 -28.67 -14.96
C PRO A 29 -13.81 -27.85 -14.66
N PRO A 30 -12.82 -28.40 -13.95
CA PRO A 30 -11.60 -27.65 -13.64
C PRO A 30 -10.93 -27.14 -14.92
N PHE A 31 -10.70 -25.85 -14.98
CA PHE A 31 -10.03 -25.21 -16.10
C PHE A 31 -9.25 -24.00 -15.61
N LYS A 32 -7.92 -24.16 -15.56
CA LYS A 32 -6.98 -23.11 -15.15
C LYS A 32 -5.94 -22.95 -16.24
N SER A 33 -6.14 -21.96 -17.10
CA SER A 33 -5.19 -21.56 -18.13
C SER A 33 -4.96 -20.05 -18.10
N TYR A 34 -3.70 -19.65 -18.13
CA TYR A 34 -3.27 -18.24 -18.18
C TYR A 34 -3.68 -17.56 -19.49
N PHE A 35 -3.74 -18.34 -20.58
CA PHE A 35 -4.14 -17.85 -21.90
C PHE A 35 -5.33 -18.61 -22.47
N ALA A 36 -6.30 -18.93 -21.61
CA ALA A 36 -7.50 -19.66 -21.97
C ALA A 36 -8.15 -19.15 -23.27
N THR A 37 -8.22 -20.04 -24.27
CA THR A 37 -9.01 -19.88 -25.48
C THR A 37 -9.98 -21.05 -25.63
N ARG A 38 -11.01 -20.89 -26.46
CA ARG A 38 -11.95 -21.97 -26.79
C ARG A 38 -11.25 -23.22 -27.32
N ASN A 39 -10.12 -23.06 -28.00
CA ASN A 39 -9.35 -24.18 -28.59
C ASN A 39 -8.63 -25.04 -27.53
N ASP A 40 -8.47 -24.53 -26.31
CA ASP A 40 -7.80 -25.25 -25.22
C ASP A 40 -8.76 -26.14 -24.42
N LEU A 41 -10.06 -26.07 -24.70
CA LEU A 41 -11.09 -26.78 -23.93
C LEU A 41 -11.18 -28.25 -24.34
N ASP A 42 -11.15 -29.15 -23.37
CA ASP A 42 -11.56 -30.54 -23.58
C ASP A 42 -13.08 -30.64 -23.82
N ARG A 43 -13.56 -31.83 -24.14
CA ARG A 43 -14.98 -32.06 -24.47
C ARG A 43 -15.93 -31.67 -23.32
N ASN A 44 -15.58 -31.94 -22.07
CA ASN A 44 -16.42 -31.62 -20.92
C ASN A 44 -16.41 -30.11 -20.64
N GLN A 45 -15.23 -29.50 -20.70
CA GLN A 45 -15.05 -28.06 -20.56
C GLN A 45 -15.78 -27.28 -21.66
N LEU A 46 -15.75 -27.78 -22.91
CA LEU A 46 -16.45 -27.19 -24.03
C LEU A 46 -17.98 -27.25 -23.86
N ASN A 47 -18.51 -28.40 -23.42
CA ASN A 47 -19.93 -28.55 -23.13
C ASN A 47 -20.39 -27.56 -22.04
N PHE A 48 -19.61 -27.41 -20.98
CA PHE A 48 -19.89 -26.42 -19.93
C PHE A 48 -19.84 -25.00 -20.49
N TYR A 49 -18.79 -24.65 -21.24
CA TYR A 49 -18.60 -23.32 -21.82
C TYR A 49 -19.74 -22.93 -22.78
N ASP A 50 -20.18 -23.85 -23.64
CA ASP A 50 -21.27 -23.61 -24.57
C ASP A 50 -22.62 -23.42 -23.85
N SER A 51 -22.88 -24.24 -22.81
CA SER A 51 -24.03 -24.08 -21.93
C SER A 51 -24.00 -22.74 -21.18
N TRP A 52 -22.85 -22.38 -20.60
CA TRP A 52 -22.64 -21.09 -19.95
C TRP A 52 -22.91 -19.93 -20.90
N CYS A 53 -22.39 -19.99 -22.14
CA CYS A 53 -22.61 -18.95 -23.15
C CYS A 53 -24.08 -18.82 -23.55
N GLU A 54 -24.80 -19.93 -23.64
CA GLU A 54 -26.24 -19.93 -23.92
C GLU A 54 -27.03 -19.29 -22.77
N GLN A 55 -26.72 -19.66 -21.53
CA GLN A 55 -27.36 -19.09 -20.34
C GLN A 55 -27.06 -17.60 -20.21
N TRP A 56 -25.81 -17.20 -20.44
CA TRP A 56 -25.41 -15.80 -20.41
C TRP A 56 -26.15 -14.96 -21.46
N ARG A 57 -26.35 -15.49 -22.68
CA ARG A 57 -27.17 -14.85 -23.73
C ARG A 57 -28.63 -14.66 -23.31
N LYS A 58 -29.16 -15.53 -22.45
CA LYS A 58 -30.51 -15.43 -21.87
C LYS A 58 -30.57 -14.50 -20.65
N GLY A 59 -29.46 -13.87 -20.25
CA GLY A 59 -29.39 -13.00 -19.07
C GLY A 59 -29.15 -13.74 -17.76
N ASN A 60 -28.75 -15.02 -17.80
CA ASN A 60 -28.50 -15.83 -16.62
C ASN A 60 -26.99 -15.95 -16.35
N ALA A 61 -26.53 -15.50 -15.19
CA ALA A 61 -25.14 -15.68 -14.76
C ALA A 61 -24.96 -17.03 -14.06
N VAL A 62 -24.31 -17.97 -14.73
CA VAL A 62 -23.95 -19.28 -14.17
C VAL A 62 -22.64 -19.15 -13.38
N PRO A 63 -22.60 -19.55 -12.09
CA PRO A 63 -21.38 -19.49 -11.29
C PRO A 63 -20.20 -20.26 -11.90
N VAL A 64 -19.00 -19.67 -11.89
CA VAL A 64 -17.76 -20.34 -12.34
C VAL A 64 -16.89 -20.87 -11.21
N ARG A 65 -17.22 -20.57 -9.94
CA ARG A 65 -16.61 -21.15 -8.73
C ARG A 65 -15.07 -21.16 -8.77
N GLY A 66 -14.45 -20.03 -9.13
CA GLY A 66 -12.99 -19.90 -9.26
C GLY A 66 -12.40 -20.40 -10.58
N GLN A 67 -13.18 -21.03 -11.47
CA GLN A 67 -12.75 -21.44 -12.81
C GLN A 67 -12.89 -20.28 -13.81
N VAL A 68 -12.28 -19.14 -13.49
CA VAL A 68 -12.42 -17.88 -14.25
C VAL A 68 -11.91 -17.94 -15.70
N SER A 69 -11.14 -18.96 -16.05
CA SER A 69 -10.66 -19.19 -17.42
C SER A 69 -11.80 -19.29 -18.45
N TYR A 70 -12.99 -19.77 -18.07
CA TYR A 70 -14.17 -19.75 -18.95
C TYR A 70 -14.62 -18.32 -19.29
N LEU A 71 -14.60 -17.42 -18.30
CA LEU A 71 -14.95 -16.02 -18.51
C LEU A 71 -13.90 -15.34 -19.39
N PHE A 72 -12.62 -15.66 -19.22
CA PHE A 72 -11.56 -15.15 -20.10
C PHE A 72 -11.69 -15.63 -21.54
N CYS A 73 -12.06 -16.90 -21.78
CA CYS A 73 -12.37 -17.38 -23.14
C CYS A 73 -13.46 -16.51 -23.78
N TYR A 74 -14.55 -16.28 -23.05
CA TYR A 74 -15.69 -15.50 -23.52
C TYR A 74 -15.31 -14.06 -23.87
N VAL A 75 -14.57 -13.39 -22.98
CA VAL A 75 -14.20 -11.98 -23.17
C VAL A 75 -13.23 -11.80 -24.33
N ARG A 76 -12.23 -12.67 -24.46
CA ARG A 76 -11.18 -12.54 -25.50
C ARG A 76 -11.75 -12.61 -26.91
N GLU A 77 -12.78 -13.42 -27.14
CA GLU A 77 -13.47 -13.50 -28.43
C GLU A 77 -14.15 -12.18 -28.83
N ARG A 78 -14.35 -11.24 -27.88
CA ARG A 78 -15.06 -9.98 -28.08
C ARG A 78 -14.16 -8.75 -28.13
N LEU A 79 -12.90 -8.84 -27.70
CA LEU A 79 -12.02 -7.66 -27.56
C LEU A 79 -11.76 -6.91 -28.88
N ASN A 80 -11.85 -7.59 -30.02
CA ASN A 80 -11.71 -6.98 -31.35
C ASN A 80 -13.00 -6.29 -31.86
N GLY A 81 -14.08 -6.30 -31.08
CA GLY A 81 -15.36 -5.68 -31.42
C GLY A 81 -15.37 -4.16 -31.19
N ASP A 82 -16.55 -3.56 -31.39
CA ASP A 82 -16.78 -2.14 -31.08
C ASP A 82 -16.48 -1.86 -29.58
N PRO A 83 -15.55 -0.94 -29.25
CA PRO A 83 -15.13 -0.71 -27.86
C PRO A 83 -16.28 -0.35 -26.92
N ARG A 84 -17.32 0.35 -27.40
CA ARG A 84 -18.48 0.71 -26.58
C ARG A 84 -19.31 -0.53 -26.23
N ALA A 85 -19.58 -1.40 -27.20
CA ALA A 85 -20.26 -2.67 -26.96
C ALA A 85 -19.45 -3.58 -26.02
N VAL A 86 -18.13 -3.65 -26.20
CA VAL A 86 -17.23 -4.43 -25.33
C VAL A 86 -17.26 -3.89 -23.90
N ALA A 87 -17.11 -2.57 -23.69
CA ALA A 87 -17.16 -1.95 -22.37
C ALA A 87 -18.47 -2.25 -21.62
N ALA A 88 -19.60 -2.20 -22.33
CA ALA A 88 -20.91 -2.53 -21.77
C ALA A 88 -20.99 -3.99 -21.34
N GLU A 89 -20.48 -4.91 -22.16
CA GLU A 89 -20.46 -6.34 -21.87
C GLU A 89 -19.55 -6.68 -20.69
N LEU A 90 -18.35 -6.09 -20.64
CA LEU A 90 -17.45 -6.20 -19.49
C LEU A 90 -18.10 -5.68 -18.20
N GLY A 91 -18.87 -4.59 -18.30
CA GLY A 91 -19.63 -4.06 -17.17
C GLY A 91 -20.69 -5.02 -16.63
N LYS A 92 -21.34 -5.80 -17.50
CA LYS A 92 -22.27 -6.86 -17.07
C LYS A 92 -21.53 -7.97 -16.33
N LEU A 93 -20.38 -8.41 -16.85
CA LEU A 93 -19.56 -9.45 -16.21
C LEU A 93 -19.04 -9.01 -14.84
N ILE A 94 -18.56 -7.77 -14.71
CA ILE A 94 -18.12 -7.19 -13.43
C ILE A 94 -19.22 -7.27 -12.36
N ARG A 95 -20.48 -6.95 -12.73
CA ARG A 95 -21.62 -7.02 -11.80
C ARG A 95 -22.06 -8.45 -11.50
N ALA A 96 -21.93 -9.36 -12.47
CA ALA A 96 -22.37 -10.74 -12.32
C ALA A 96 -21.41 -11.62 -11.50
N TYR A 97 -20.12 -11.28 -11.49
CA TYR A 97 -19.06 -12.07 -10.83
C TYR A 97 -18.26 -11.25 -9.79
N PRO A 98 -18.91 -10.67 -8.77
CA PRO A 98 -18.23 -9.86 -7.76
C PRO A 98 -17.28 -10.65 -6.85
N ASP A 99 -17.45 -11.97 -6.78
CA ASP A 99 -16.69 -12.86 -5.89
C ASP A 99 -15.40 -13.41 -6.54
N GLU A 100 -15.05 -12.95 -7.76
CA GLU A 100 -13.92 -13.46 -8.54
C GLU A 100 -12.82 -12.37 -8.69
N PRO A 101 -12.03 -12.08 -7.64
CA PRO A 101 -11.17 -10.89 -7.58
C PRO A 101 -10.10 -10.83 -8.69
N GLN A 102 -9.46 -11.97 -9.00
CA GLN A 102 -8.43 -12.05 -10.06
C GLN A 102 -9.01 -11.73 -11.44
N PHE A 103 -10.27 -12.11 -11.68
CA PHE A 103 -10.97 -11.78 -12.91
C PHE A 103 -11.34 -10.29 -12.94
N LEU A 104 -11.89 -9.77 -11.84
CA LEU A 104 -12.33 -8.38 -11.75
C LEU A 104 -11.20 -7.39 -12.00
N GLU A 105 -9.99 -7.62 -11.48
CA GLU A 105 -8.84 -6.75 -11.71
C GLU A 105 -8.56 -6.57 -13.22
N ILE A 106 -8.46 -7.68 -13.95
CA ILE A 106 -8.12 -7.67 -15.37
C ILE A 106 -9.27 -7.08 -16.20
N ILE A 107 -10.53 -7.45 -15.89
CA ILE A 107 -11.68 -6.98 -16.66
C ILE A 107 -11.94 -5.49 -16.47
N LYS A 108 -11.75 -4.95 -15.26
CA LYS A 108 -11.81 -3.50 -15.02
C LYS A 108 -10.76 -2.75 -15.86
N ARG A 109 -9.54 -3.29 -15.98
CA ARG A 109 -8.50 -2.72 -16.85
C ARG A 109 -8.92 -2.71 -18.31
N TRP A 110 -9.44 -3.83 -18.81
CA TRP A 110 -9.91 -3.89 -20.20
C TRP A 110 -11.13 -3.00 -20.44
N GLN A 111 -12.02 -2.84 -19.45
CA GLN A 111 -13.12 -1.89 -19.55
C GLN A 111 -12.62 -0.45 -19.60
N SER A 112 -11.65 -0.08 -18.76
CA SER A 112 -10.94 1.21 -18.85
C SER A 112 -10.30 1.41 -20.21
N ASP A 113 -9.64 0.38 -20.75
CA ASP A 113 -9.00 0.44 -22.06
C ASP A 113 -10.02 0.67 -23.19
N CYS A 114 -11.21 0.06 -23.12
CA CYS A 114 -12.30 0.33 -24.06
C CYS A 114 -12.72 1.81 -24.05
N TYR A 115 -12.86 2.43 -22.86
CA TYR A 115 -13.19 3.85 -22.77
C TYR A 115 -12.06 4.74 -23.27
N ALA A 116 -10.80 4.36 -23.00
CA ALA A 116 -9.63 5.07 -23.52
C ALA A 116 -9.58 5.03 -25.06
N LEU A 117 -9.90 3.89 -25.69
CA LEU A 117 -10.02 3.76 -27.15
C LEU A 117 -11.12 4.65 -27.74
N LEU A 118 -12.17 4.93 -26.97
CA LEU A 118 -13.25 5.85 -27.37
C LEU A 118 -12.90 7.33 -27.14
N GLY A 119 -11.75 7.63 -26.52
CA GLY A 119 -11.37 8.98 -26.09
C GLY A 119 -12.14 9.49 -24.86
N ASP A 120 -12.93 8.64 -24.19
CA ASP A 120 -13.65 8.98 -22.96
C ASP A 120 -12.76 8.69 -21.74
N PHE A 121 -11.80 9.59 -21.49
CA PHE A 121 -10.82 9.40 -20.42
C PHE A 121 -11.42 9.52 -19.02
N THR A 122 -12.54 10.21 -18.86
CA THR A 122 -13.25 10.30 -17.57
C THR A 122 -13.83 8.93 -17.20
N SER A 123 -14.54 8.28 -18.13
CA SER A 123 -15.03 6.91 -17.92
C SER A 123 -13.90 5.89 -17.83
N ALA A 124 -12.82 6.08 -18.59
CA ALA A 124 -11.63 5.22 -18.48
C ALA A 124 -11.04 5.27 -17.06
N LEU A 125 -10.78 6.47 -16.55
CA LEU A 125 -10.26 6.67 -15.20
C LEU A 125 -11.19 6.08 -14.13
N ALA A 126 -12.50 6.30 -14.26
CA ALA A 126 -13.49 5.75 -13.32
C ALA A 126 -13.59 4.21 -13.34
N ALA A 127 -13.33 3.59 -14.50
CA ALA A 127 -13.33 2.13 -14.64
C ALA A 127 -11.99 1.48 -14.26
N PHE A 128 -10.90 2.26 -14.20
CA PHE A 128 -9.57 1.74 -13.88
C PHE A 128 -9.58 1.10 -12.48
N PRO A 129 -9.01 -0.11 -12.29
CA PRO A 129 -9.02 -0.75 -10.98
C PRO A 129 -8.19 0.04 -9.97
N THR A 130 -8.63 0.03 -8.72
CA THR A 130 -7.80 0.50 -7.61
C THR A 130 -6.51 -0.31 -7.56
N ILE A 131 -5.39 0.38 -7.49
CA ILE A 131 -4.07 -0.25 -7.34
C ILE A 131 -3.83 -0.47 -5.84
N GLU A 132 -3.47 -1.70 -5.48
CA GLU A 132 -3.03 -2.02 -4.14
C GLU A 132 -1.67 -1.36 -3.84
N VAL A 133 -1.55 -0.81 -2.64
CA VAL A 133 -0.39 -0.02 -2.21
C VAL A 133 0.57 -0.81 -1.34
N ASP A 134 0.37 -2.12 -1.20
CA ASP A 134 1.21 -3.05 -0.43
C ASP A 134 2.48 -3.47 -1.20
N ALA A 135 2.42 -3.38 -2.53
CA ALA A 135 3.48 -3.75 -3.46
C ALA A 135 3.72 -2.65 -4.52
N ARG A 136 4.80 -2.82 -5.29
CA ARG A 136 5.10 -1.95 -6.43
C ARG A 136 4.25 -2.38 -7.62
N SER A 137 3.49 -1.44 -8.20
CA SER A 137 2.71 -1.68 -9.42
C SER A 137 3.00 -0.59 -10.47
N THR A 138 4.28 -0.45 -10.79
CA THR A 138 4.83 0.60 -11.65
C THR A 138 4.10 0.73 -12.99
N ALA A 139 3.95 -0.38 -13.75
CA ALA A 139 3.33 -0.32 -15.07
C ALA A 139 1.85 0.10 -15.02
N GLN A 140 1.10 -0.29 -13.98
CA GLN A 140 -0.28 0.15 -13.83
C GLN A 140 -0.36 1.58 -13.32
N SER A 141 0.57 1.99 -12.46
CA SER A 141 0.65 3.37 -11.97
C SER A 141 0.92 4.34 -13.12
N ASP A 142 1.88 4.04 -14.00
CA ASP A 142 2.16 4.89 -15.17
C ASP A 142 0.94 5.00 -16.10
N ARG A 143 0.17 3.91 -16.28
CA ARG A 143 -1.08 3.94 -17.05
C ARG A 143 -2.15 4.82 -16.39
N LEU A 144 -2.38 4.63 -15.09
CA LEU A 144 -3.33 5.42 -14.32
C LEU A 144 -2.99 6.91 -14.36
N LEU A 145 -1.73 7.26 -14.13
CA LEU A 145 -1.24 8.63 -14.18
C LEU A 145 -1.34 9.23 -15.60
N SER A 146 -1.13 8.42 -16.65
CA SER A 146 -1.34 8.85 -18.03
C SER A 146 -2.80 9.19 -18.33
N LEU A 147 -3.77 8.43 -17.77
CA LEU A 147 -5.20 8.76 -17.86
C LEU A 147 -5.57 10.00 -17.06
N LYS A 148 -4.99 10.17 -15.85
CA LYS A 148 -5.17 11.38 -15.03
C LYS A 148 -4.68 12.65 -15.73
N LEU A 149 -3.57 12.56 -16.47
CA LEU A 149 -3.09 13.67 -17.30
C LEU A 149 -4.13 14.12 -18.34
N GLN A 150 -4.89 13.20 -18.93
CA GLN A 150 -5.91 13.54 -19.93
C GLN A 150 -7.15 14.20 -19.34
N THR A 151 -7.42 13.97 -18.06
CA THR A 151 -8.59 14.47 -17.33
C THR A 151 -8.26 15.70 -16.49
N GLY A 152 -6.97 16.00 -16.28
CA GLY A 152 -6.51 17.07 -15.40
C GLY A 152 -6.58 16.72 -13.91
N ASP A 153 -6.83 15.45 -13.59
CA ASP A 153 -6.87 14.93 -12.24
C ASP A 153 -5.50 15.02 -11.54
N ARG A 154 -5.52 15.19 -10.22
CA ARG A 154 -4.31 15.29 -9.39
C ARG A 154 -3.80 13.92 -8.98
N VAL A 155 -2.50 13.88 -8.68
CA VAL A 155 -1.87 12.74 -8.04
C VAL A 155 -2.35 12.63 -6.59
N SER A 156 -2.65 11.42 -6.14
CA SER A 156 -3.01 11.08 -4.77
C SER A 156 -1.87 10.34 -4.06
N GLY A 157 -1.94 10.27 -2.73
CA GLY A 157 -1.01 9.50 -1.91
C GLY A 157 -0.96 8.03 -2.31
N ARG A 158 -2.09 7.43 -2.69
CA ARG A 158 -2.12 6.04 -3.17
C ARG A 158 -1.38 5.86 -4.50
N ASP A 159 -1.51 6.81 -5.43
CA ASP A 159 -0.78 6.77 -6.71
C ASP A 159 0.73 6.78 -6.46
N ILE A 160 1.18 7.65 -5.54
CA ILE A 160 2.58 7.78 -5.15
C ILE A 160 3.13 6.49 -4.52
N LEU A 161 2.38 5.92 -3.59
CA LEU A 161 2.78 4.67 -2.91
C LEU A 161 2.88 3.50 -3.90
N ALA A 162 1.92 3.37 -4.82
CA ALA A 162 1.91 2.32 -5.83
C ALA A 162 3.04 2.47 -6.87
N LEU A 163 3.37 3.71 -7.26
CA LEU A 163 4.31 4.03 -8.34
C LEU A 163 5.70 3.43 -8.11
N THR A 164 6.27 3.64 -6.93
CA THR A 164 7.63 3.17 -6.59
C THR A 164 7.65 1.99 -5.61
N GLY A 165 6.46 1.60 -5.13
CA GLY A 165 6.22 0.70 -4.00
C GLY A 165 6.33 1.46 -2.67
N PRO A 166 5.58 1.06 -1.63
CA PRO A 166 5.52 1.78 -0.36
C PRO A 166 6.88 1.68 0.35
N LYS A 167 7.72 2.71 0.22
CA LYS A 167 9.06 2.81 0.83
C LYS A 167 8.99 3.13 2.34
N VAL A 168 8.03 2.52 3.02
CA VAL A 168 7.74 2.68 4.45
C VAL A 168 8.38 1.58 5.28
N THR A 169 8.46 1.78 6.60
CA THR A 169 8.87 0.71 7.53
C THR A 169 7.82 -0.40 7.62
N LYS A 170 8.12 -1.51 8.30
CA LYS A 170 7.11 -2.53 8.62
C LYS A 170 5.89 -1.92 9.31
N TRP A 171 6.13 -1.04 10.29
CA TRP A 171 5.07 -0.32 10.97
C TRP A 171 4.25 0.54 10.00
N GLY A 172 4.91 1.26 9.09
CA GLY A 172 4.19 2.06 8.09
C GLY A 172 3.38 1.23 7.10
N LYS A 173 3.75 -0.04 6.83
CA LYS A 173 2.92 -0.96 6.05
C LYS A 173 1.63 -1.33 6.78
N ASP A 174 1.70 -1.53 8.09
CA ASP A 174 0.53 -1.84 8.92
C ASP A 174 -0.43 -0.63 9.07
N HIS A 175 0.02 0.57 8.68
CA HIS A 175 -0.73 1.84 8.75
C HIS A 175 -0.78 2.54 7.39
N ILE A 176 -0.74 1.77 6.28
CA ILE A 176 -0.51 2.33 4.94
C ILE A 176 -1.63 3.27 4.48
N ASP A 177 -2.87 3.05 4.91
CA ASP A 177 -3.99 3.90 4.57
C ASP A 177 -3.89 5.27 5.25
N GLN A 178 -3.44 5.33 6.51
CA GLN A 178 -3.17 6.60 7.19
C GLN A 178 -2.00 7.32 6.52
N VAL A 179 -0.94 6.60 6.13
CA VAL A 179 0.18 7.18 5.38
C VAL A 179 -0.32 7.77 4.05
N ALA A 180 -1.20 7.08 3.33
CA ALA A 180 -1.79 7.58 2.10
C ALA A 180 -2.61 8.86 2.31
N GLN A 181 -3.41 8.93 3.38
CA GLN A 181 -4.19 10.13 3.74
C GLN A 181 -3.29 11.33 4.07
N PHE A 182 -2.20 11.10 4.82
CA PHE A 182 -1.23 12.17 5.11
C PHE A 182 -0.50 12.63 3.85
N LEU A 183 -0.20 11.72 2.92
CA LEU A 183 0.33 12.09 1.61
C LEU A 183 -0.67 12.96 0.83
N ASP A 184 -1.97 12.65 0.82
CA ASP A 184 -2.97 13.47 0.14
C ASP A 184 -2.95 14.92 0.67
N ILE A 185 -2.84 15.10 1.99
CA ILE A 185 -2.75 16.42 2.64
C ILE A 185 -1.46 17.14 2.22
N GLN A 186 -0.31 16.45 2.27
CA GLN A 186 0.99 17.03 1.90
C GLN A 186 1.02 17.47 0.43
N LEU A 187 0.51 16.63 -0.47
CA LEU A 187 0.45 16.93 -1.91
C LEU A 187 -0.46 18.11 -2.20
N ALA A 188 -1.66 18.14 -1.59
CA ALA A 188 -2.58 19.26 -1.73
C ALA A 188 -1.97 20.58 -1.24
N ALA A 189 -1.25 20.55 -0.11
CA ALA A 189 -0.56 21.72 0.42
C ALA A 189 0.56 22.21 -0.52
N LEU A 190 1.35 21.28 -1.08
CA LEU A 190 2.41 21.60 -2.05
C LEU A 190 1.83 22.24 -3.32
N GLU A 191 0.77 21.66 -3.89
CA GLU A 191 0.17 22.18 -5.13
C GLU A 191 -0.53 23.54 -4.91
N GLN A 192 -1.16 23.77 -3.76
CA GLN A 192 -1.80 25.04 -3.43
C GLN A 192 -0.80 26.16 -3.16
N ASN A 193 0.22 25.91 -2.34
CA ASN A 193 1.18 26.93 -1.94
C ASN A 193 2.04 27.43 -3.11
N GLU A 194 2.24 26.59 -4.13
CA GLU A 194 3.14 26.89 -5.24
C GLU A 194 2.41 27.10 -6.58
N GLY A 195 1.08 26.94 -6.61
CA GLY A 195 0.29 27.05 -7.85
C GLY A 195 0.66 25.98 -8.90
N ARG A 196 1.12 24.83 -8.43
CA ARG A 196 1.76 23.77 -9.24
C ARG A 196 0.80 22.66 -9.64
N ASN A 197 1.20 21.87 -10.62
CA ASN A 197 0.59 20.58 -10.94
C ASN A 197 1.69 19.55 -11.06
N LEU A 198 1.87 18.75 -9.99
CA LEU A 198 2.98 17.81 -9.88
C LEU A 198 2.96 16.81 -11.04
N LEU A 199 1.77 16.32 -11.40
CA LEU A 199 1.63 15.35 -12.47
C LEU A 199 2.04 15.93 -13.84
N ASN A 200 1.63 17.16 -14.16
CA ASN A 200 2.05 17.85 -15.38
C ASN A 200 3.57 18.08 -15.41
N GLU A 201 4.18 18.45 -14.28
CA GLU A 201 5.62 18.67 -14.18
C GLU A 201 6.41 17.37 -14.36
N TRP A 202 5.94 16.28 -13.76
CA TRP A 202 6.55 14.97 -13.94
C TRP A 202 6.47 14.51 -15.39
N ALA A 203 5.39 14.85 -16.09
CA ALA A 203 5.19 14.52 -17.50
C ALA A 203 6.11 15.32 -18.47
N HIS A 204 6.49 16.56 -18.13
CA HIS A 204 7.19 17.50 -19.03
C HIS A 204 8.54 16.98 -19.57
N GLU A 205 9.18 16.03 -18.90
CA GLU A 205 10.46 15.42 -19.32
C GLU A 205 10.45 13.89 -19.20
N CYS A 206 9.25 13.32 -19.15
CA CYS A 206 9.09 11.89 -19.01
C CYS A 206 9.34 11.17 -20.34
N HIS A 207 9.94 9.99 -20.29
CA HIS A 207 9.94 9.07 -21.43
C HIS A 207 8.49 8.72 -21.80
N GLN A 208 8.19 8.77 -23.09
CA GLN A 208 6.87 8.45 -23.64
C GLN A 208 6.95 7.25 -24.57
N SER A 209 5.95 6.41 -24.49
CA SER A 209 5.74 5.27 -25.40
C SER A 209 4.26 5.22 -25.80
N PRO A 210 3.86 4.45 -26.84
CA PRO A 210 2.45 4.35 -27.19
C PRO A 210 1.65 3.66 -26.08
N TYR A 211 0.55 4.28 -25.65
CA TYR A 211 -0.38 3.64 -24.73
C TYR A 211 -1.16 2.58 -25.50
N HIS A 212 -1.02 1.31 -25.10
CA HIS A 212 -1.77 0.23 -25.73
C HIS A 212 -2.92 -0.27 -24.85
N ALA A 213 -4.09 -0.48 -25.44
CA ALA A 213 -5.22 -1.19 -24.88
C ALA A 213 -5.01 -2.71 -24.95
N PHE A 214 -5.59 -3.44 -23.98
CA PHE A 214 -5.62 -4.91 -23.94
C PHE A 214 -4.23 -5.57 -23.90
N VAL A 215 -3.28 -4.93 -23.20
CA VAL A 215 -1.92 -5.47 -22.99
C VAL A 215 -1.99 -6.89 -22.43
N GLY A 216 -1.20 -7.80 -23.03
CA GLY A 216 -1.20 -9.23 -22.68
C GLY A 216 -2.20 -10.08 -23.47
N THR A 217 -2.84 -9.50 -24.49
CA THR A 217 -3.74 -10.22 -25.41
C THR A 217 -3.26 -10.11 -26.86
N SER A 218 -3.80 -10.94 -27.75
CA SER A 218 -3.62 -10.81 -29.20
C SER A 218 -4.43 -9.66 -29.83
N SER A 219 -5.27 -8.98 -29.04
CA SER A 219 -6.12 -7.86 -29.43
C SER A 219 -5.49 -6.52 -29.09
N LEU A 220 -4.15 -6.43 -29.09
CA LEU A 220 -3.43 -5.21 -28.73
C LEU A 220 -3.79 -4.07 -29.71
N LEU A 221 -4.28 -2.95 -29.18
CA LEU A 221 -4.63 -1.76 -29.97
C LEU A 221 -3.95 -0.53 -29.38
N GLU A 222 -3.51 0.40 -30.22
CA GLU A 222 -2.95 1.67 -29.78
C GLU A 222 -4.08 2.65 -29.41
N VAL A 223 -3.94 3.30 -28.27
CA VAL A 223 -4.79 4.42 -27.84
C VAL A 223 -4.12 5.71 -28.29
N GLY A 224 -4.90 6.69 -28.73
CA GLY A 224 -4.40 7.98 -29.24
C GLY A 224 -3.78 8.92 -28.19
N ILE A 225 -3.16 8.39 -27.13
CA ILE A 225 -2.44 9.13 -26.10
C ILE A 225 -1.09 8.46 -25.82
N PRO A 226 -0.07 9.20 -25.37
CA PRO A 226 1.16 8.60 -24.90
C PRO A 226 0.97 7.96 -23.51
N LEU A 227 1.70 6.88 -23.29
CA LEU A 227 2.00 6.35 -21.96
C LEU A 227 3.23 7.07 -21.42
N PHE A 228 3.06 7.80 -20.32
CA PHE A 228 4.13 8.48 -19.61
C PHE A 228 4.76 7.54 -18.58
N SER A 229 6.00 7.12 -18.82
CA SER A 229 6.79 6.27 -17.91
C SER A 229 7.35 7.05 -16.71
N ILE A 230 6.47 7.68 -15.91
CA ILE A 230 6.83 8.57 -14.79
C ILE A 230 7.69 7.83 -13.77
N SER A 231 7.44 6.54 -13.60
CA SER A 231 8.21 5.64 -12.74
C SER A 231 9.72 5.56 -13.04
N LEU A 232 10.14 5.90 -14.25
CA LEU A 232 11.55 5.91 -14.67
C LEU A 232 12.29 7.18 -14.24
N ARG A 233 11.58 8.21 -13.77
CA ARG A 233 12.17 9.46 -13.31
C ARG A 233 12.77 9.32 -11.91
N SER A 234 14.08 9.49 -11.81
CA SER A 234 14.81 9.37 -10.55
C SER A 234 14.47 10.46 -9.54
N ASP A 235 14.23 11.67 -10.03
CA ASP A 235 13.83 12.83 -9.22
C ASP A 235 12.41 12.66 -8.66
N VAL A 236 11.47 12.12 -9.46
CA VAL A 236 10.15 11.73 -8.96
C VAL A 236 10.28 10.64 -7.92
N ALA A 237 11.12 9.62 -8.16
CA ALA A 237 11.32 8.56 -7.19
C ALA A 237 11.95 9.09 -5.87
N GLU A 238 12.78 10.11 -5.93
CA GLU A 238 13.36 10.77 -4.75
C GLU A 238 12.31 11.60 -3.99
N PHE A 239 11.54 12.40 -4.71
CA PHE A 239 10.40 13.13 -4.16
C PHE A 239 9.42 12.19 -3.45
N VAL A 240 9.01 11.11 -4.11
CA VAL A 240 8.11 10.10 -3.56
C VAL A 240 8.67 9.51 -2.27
N ARG A 241 9.96 9.16 -2.23
CA ARG A 241 10.61 8.64 -1.01
C ARG A 241 10.57 9.64 0.13
N ALA A 242 10.87 10.91 -0.14
CA ALA A 242 10.89 11.96 0.87
C ALA A 242 9.48 12.20 1.46
N GLN A 243 8.47 12.39 0.60
CA GLN A 243 7.09 12.59 1.05
C GLN A 243 6.54 11.37 1.77
N THR A 244 6.82 10.16 1.28
CA THR A 244 6.39 8.91 1.95
C THR A 244 6.98 8.77 3.34
N ARG A 245 8.27 9.12 3.52
CA ARG A 245 8.92 9.11 4.84
C ARG A 245 8.28 10.14 5.76
N GLU A 246 7.99 11.34 5.26
CA GLU A 246 7.41 12.41 6.06
C GLU A 246 5.96 12.12 6.47
N ALA A 247 5.17 11.57 5.55
CA ALA A 247 3.82 11.08 5.85
C ALA A 247 3.86 9.99 6.92
N GLU A 248 4.75 8.98 6.80
CA GLU A 248 4.91 7.98 7.85
C GLU A 248 5.26 8.62 9.21
N ASN A 249 6.18 9.60 9.22
CA ASN A 249 6.55 10.31 10.44
C ASN A 249 5.38 11.12 11.03
N SER A 250 4.53 11.72 10.20
CA SER A 250 3.34 12.44 10.67
C SER A 250 2.37 11.48 11.38
N VAL A 251 2.14 10.28 10.81
CA VAL A 251 1.30 9.27 11.50
C VAL A 251 1.94 8.82 12.81
N ARG A 252 3.27 8.69 12.84
CA ARG A 252 4.01 8.30 14.05
C ARG A 252 3.87 9.35 15.16
N GLU A 253 3.99 10.64 14.82
CA GLU A 253 3.82 11.75 15.76
C GLU A 253 2.41 11.83 16.32
N GLU A 254 1.38 11.70 15.47
CA GLU A 254 -0.03 11.61 15.92
C GLU A 254 -0.25 10.45 16.90
N MET A 255 0.50 9.37 16.76
CA MET A 255 0.46 8.20 17.64
C MET A 255 1.46 8.26 18.79
N ASN A 256 2.14 9.39 19.00
CA ASN A 256 3.17 9.60 20.04
C ASN A 256 4.28 8.55 20.02
N ILE A 257 4.71 8.13 18.82
CA ILE A 257 5.88 7.26 18.66
C ILE A 257 7.01 7.97 17.89
N PRO A 258 8.29 7.67 18.17
CA PRO A 258 9.41 8.36 17.52
C PRO A 258 9.38 8.24 15.99
N ARG A 259 9.85 9.28 15.29
CA ARG A 259 9.95 9.27 13.83
C ARG A 259 10.90 8.17 13.35
N VAL A 260 10.85 7.86 12.06
CA VAL A 260 11.77 6.88 11.48
C VAL A 260 13.17 7.48 11.40
N GLY A 261 14.16 6.74 11.92
CA GLY A 261 15.54 7.21 12.07
C GLY A 261 15.83 7.79 13.46
N GLU A 262 14.78 8.07 14.24
CA GLU A 262 14.86 8.55 15.60
C GLU A 262 14.89 7.42 16.65
N GLY A 263 15.21 6.19 16.24
CA GLY A 263 15.30 5.03 17.13
C GLY A 263 16.38 5.09 18.22
N TRP A 264 17.08 6.22 18.35
CA TRP A 264 18.03 6.56 19.42
C TRP A 264 17.55 7.73 20.30
N ILE A 265 16.33 8.22 20.04
CA ILE A 265 15.72 9.31 20.81
C ILE A 265 15.23 8.79 22.15
N GLY A 266 14.79 7.53 22.29
CA GLY A 266 14.32 7.00 23.58
C GLY A 266 15.35 7.14 24.71
N GLU A 267 16.61 6.73 24.49
CA GLU A 267 17.70 6.89 25.47
C GLU A 267 18.02 8.36 25.76
N THR A 268 18.04 9.18 24.71
CA THR A 268 18.41 10.61 24.80
C THR A 268 17.31 11.44 25.47
N GLU A 269 16.05 11.16 25.14
CA GLU A 269 14.86 11.73 25.76
C GLU A 269 14.75 11.28 27.21
N LEU A 270 14.92 9.98 27.49
CA LEU A 270 14.98 9.46 28.85
C LEU A 270 16.07 10.16 29.67
N PHE A 271 17.25 10.38 29.08
CA PHE A 271 18.32 11.14 29.70
C PHE A 271 17.90 12.58 30.02
N TYR A 272 17.37 13.33 29.05
CA TYR A 272 16.96 14.72 29.26
C TYR A 272 15.77 14.84 30.23
N ALA A 273 14.82 13.91 30.20
CA ALA A 273 13.68 13.85 31.10
C ALA A 273 14.13 13.61 32.55
N LEU A 274 15.01 12.62 32.78
CA LEU A 274 15.57 12.33 34.10
C LEU A 274 16.45 13.48 34.60
N ARG A 275 17.28 14.07 33.74
CA ARG A 275 18.12 15.23 34.07
C ARG A 275 17.29 16.47 34.41
N GLY A 276 16.20 16.71 33.69
CA GLY A 276 15.29 17.82 33.97
C GLY A 276 14.52 17.64 35.28
N ALA A 277 14.12 16.41 35.60
CA ALA A 277 13.42 16.09 36.84
C ALA A 277 14.33 16.05 38.08
N LEU A 278 15.64 15.86 37.90
CA LEU A 278 16.64 15.76 38.97
C LEU A 278 17.76 16.79 38.76
N PRO A 279 17.47 18.10 38.84
CA PRO A 279 18.42 19.15 38.46
C PRO A 279 19.69 19.18 39.34
N ASP A 280 19.58 18.74 40.59
CA ASP A 280 20.70 18.71 41.56
C ASP A 280 21.41 17.35 41.64
N THR A 281 21.05 16.39 40.77
CA THR A 281 21.65 15.05 40.75
C THR A 281 22.48 14.85 39.49
N ASP A 282 23.63 14.20 39.63
CA ASP A 282 24.45 13.83 38.47
C ASP A 282 23.75 12.69 37.70
N VAL A 283 23.26 13.01 36.50
CA VAL A 283 22.67 12.07 35.56
C VAL A 283 23.66 11.93 34.40
N VAL A 284 24.13 10.71 34.15
CA VAL A 284 25.20 10.42 33.19
C VAL A 284 24.64 9.60 32.03
N GLN A 285 24.69 10.15 30.81
CA GLN A 285 24.36 9.41 29.59
C GLN A 285 25.52 8.50 29.17
N HIS A 286 25.20 7.30 28.68
CA HIS A 286 26.16 6.35 28.10
C HIS A 286 27.32 6.02 29.04
N ALA A 287 27.02 5.83 30.33
CA ALA A 287 28.03 5.55 31.34
C ALA A 287 28.80 4.26 31.03
N ARG A 288 30.13 4.31 31.10
CA ARG A 288 31.03 3.17 30.85
C ARG A 288 31.84 2.79 32.07
N PRO A 289 31.23 2.24 33.13
CA PRO A 289 31.98 1.74 34.27
C PRO A 289 32.98 0.67 33.84
N LYS A 290 34.20 0.69 34.37
CA LYS A 290 35.28 -0.25 33.98
C LYS A 290 34.85 -1.72 34.12
N TRP A 291 34.02 -2.04 35.11
CA TRP A 291 33.52 -3.39 35.37
C TRP A 291 32.49 -3.89 34.33
N LEU A 292 31.94 -3.00 33.51
CA LEU A 292 30.97 -3.33 32.45
C LEU A 292 31.65 -3.74 31.13
N GLY A 293 32.96 -3.50 31.01
CA GLY A 293 33.77 -3.93 29.86
C GLY A 293 33.50 -3.07 28.63
N ARG A 294 33.13 -3.71 27.51
CA ARG A 294 32.85 -3.02 26.22
C ARG A 294 31.43 -2.47 26.12
N GLN A 295 30.57 -2.74 27.11
CA GLN A 295 29.19 -2.27 27.14
C GLN A 295 29.08 -0.92 27.87
N HIS A 296 27.94 -0.25 27.74
CA HIS A 296 27.59 0.97 28.47
C HIS A 296 26.19 0.85 29.07
N LEU A 297 25.85 1.78 29.96
CA LEU A 297 24.51 2.01 30.49
C LEU A 297 23.90 3.22 29.79
N ASP A 298 22.64 3.15 29.34
CA ASP A 298 22.03 4.24 28.57
C ASP A 298 21.94 5.53 29.41
N VAL A 299 21.39 5.41 30.63
CA VAL A 299 21.39 6.46 31.64
C VAL A 299 21.80 5.88 32.99
N PHE A 300 22.75 6.50 33.67
CA PHE A 300 23.19 6.09 35.01
C PHE A 300 23.13 7.27 35.98
N ILE A 301 22.58 7.03 37.17
CA ILE A 301 22.48 8.02 38.25
C ILE A 301 23.33 7.49 39.43
N PRO A 302 24.61 7.88 39.53
CA PRO A 302 25.54 7.30 40.49
C PRO A 302 25.08 7.45 41.95
N ALA A 303 24.49 8.60 42.29
CA ALA A 303 24.03 8.91 43.64
C ALA A 303 23.00 7.90 44.19
N HIS A 304 22.21 7.29 43.31
CA HIS A 304 21.20 6.30 43.67
C HIS A 304 21.60 4.86 43.32
N ALA A 305 22.78 4.66 42.71
CA ALA A 305 23.18 3.38 42.12
C ALA A 305 22.10 2.78 41.19
N VAL A 306 21.37 3.63 40.46
CA VAL A 306 20.31 3.23 39.52
C VAL A 306 20.77 3.49 38.10
N ALA A 307 20.57 2.51 37.23
CA ALA A 307 20.75 2.64 35.79
C ALA A 307 19.43 2.36 35.08
N PHE A 308 19.19 3.08 33.99
CA PHE A 308 18.06 2.85 33.10
C PHE A 308 18.55 2.40 31.74
N GLU A 309 17.84 1.43 31.16
CA GLU A 309 18.10 0.89 29.83
C GLU A 309 16.83 0.95 29.01
N TYR A 310 16.86 1.65 27.89
CA TYR A 310 15.70 1.78 27.02
C TYR A 310 15.58 0.57 26.10
N GLN A 311 14.50 -0.20 26.26
CA GLN A 311 14.30 -1.48 25.60
C GLN A 311 13.34 -1.33 24.41
N GLY A 312 13.91 -1.14 23.22
CA GLY A 312 13.17 -1.17 21.96
C GLY A 312 12.63 -2.55 21.58
N LEU A 313 11.89 -2.60 20.47
CA LEU A 313 11.21 -3.82 19.97
C LEU A 313 12.16 -5.00 19.70
N GLN A 314 13.44 -4.72 19.44
CA GLN A 314 14.48 -5.72 19.23
C GLN A 314 14.80 -6.58 20.47
N HIS A 315 14.30 -6.20 21.65
CA HIS A 315 14.49 -6.97 22.90
C HIS A 315 13.39 -8.01 23.13
N ASP A 316 12.26 -7.90 22.42
CA ASP A 316 11.11 -8.81 22.59
C ASP A 316 10.92 -9.79 21.43
N GLN A 317 11.36 -9.42 20.23
CA GLN A 317 11.23 -10.27 19.05
C GLN A 317 12.37 -10.08 18.04
N PRO A 318 12.64 -11.11 17.21
CA PRO A 318 13.59 -10.98 16.12
C PRO A 318 13.14 -9.95 15.10
N VAL A 319 14.00 -8.97 14.86
CA VAL A 319 13.76 -7.92 13.86
C VAL A 319 14.76 -8.12 12.73
N ALA A 320 14.26 -8.42 11.52
CA ALA A 320 15.09 -8.72 10.35
C ALA A 320 16.11 -7.62 10.02
N PHE A 321 15.73 -6.35 10.22
CA PHE A 321 16.60 -5.20 10.04
C PHE A 321 17.86 -5.22 10.93
N PHE A 322 17.78 -5.84 12.11
CA PHE A 322 18.87 -5.94 13.08
C PHE A 322 19.60 -7.29 13.05
N GLY A 323 19.37 -8.12 12.02
CA GLY A 323 20.00 -9.44 11.90
C GLY A 323 19.11 -10.63 12.31
N GLY A 324 17.81 -10.40 12.53
CA GLY A 324 16.83 -11.47 12.72
C GLY A 324 17.04 -12.29 13.99
N GLN A 325 16.78 -13.60 13.91
CA GLN A 325 16.78 -14.52 15.05
C GLN A 325 18.14 -14.62 15.76
N GLU A 326 19.23 -14.68 15.00
CA GLU A 326 20.57 -14.80 15.57
C GLU A 326 20.96 -13.55 16.38
N ALA A 327 20.67 -12.36 15.84
CA ALA A 327 20.94 -11.10 16.53
C ALA A 327 20.06 -10.91 17.77
N PHE A 328 18.81 -11.41 17.74
CA PHE A 328 17.90 -11.41 18.88
C PHE A 328 18.46 -12.25 20.04
N GLU A 329 18.90 -13.48 19.77
CA GLU A 329 19.51 -14.36 20.79
C GLU A 329 20.80 -13.76 21.38
N GLN A 330 21.62 -13.11 20.55
CA GLN A 330 22.81 -12.40 21.03
C GLN A 330 22.46 -11.17 21.86
N THR A 331 21.34 -10.50 21.57
CA THR A 331 20.84 -9.36 22.36
C THR A 331 20.39 -9.83 23.73
N GLN A 332 19.56 -10.88 23.82
CA GLN A 332 19.15 -11.48 25.10
C GLN A 332 20.34 -11.91 25.96
N LYS A 333 21.36 -12.53 25.36
CA LYS A 333 22.60 -12.91 26.07
C LYS A 333 23.32 -11.68 26.65
N ARG A 334 23.43 -10.60 25.88
CA ARG A 334 24.06 -9.35 26.32
C ARG A 334 23.28 -8.69 27.45
N ASP A 335 21.96 -8.64 27.35
CA ASP A 335 21.08 -8.05 28.36
C ASP A 335 21.16 -8.81 29.69
N ALA A 336 21.10 -10.15 29.63
CA ALA A 336 21.26 -10.99 30.82
C ALA A 336 22.64 -10.80 31.48
N GLU A 337 23.71 -10.72 30.68
CA GLU A 337 25.04 -10.45 31.19
C GLU A 337 25.15 -9.05 31.83
N LYS A 338 24.57 -8.04 31.19
CA LYS A 338 24.52 -6.65 31.68
C LYS A 338 23.80 -6.58 33.03
N LYS A 339 22.62 -7.19 33.14
CA LYS A 339 21.83 -7.27 34.38
C LYS A 339 22.59 -7.94 35.51
N ARG A 340 23.27 -9.06 35.22
CA ARG A 340 24.13 -9.76 36.19
C ARG A 340 25.29 -8.88 36.67
N LYS A 341 25.95 -8.16 35.76
CA LYS A 341 27.08 -7.27 36.09
C LYS A 341 26.61 -6.10 36.96
N CYS A 342 25.47 -5.50 36.66
CA CYS A 342 24.89 -4.42 37.45
C CYS A 342 24.57 -4.90 38.88
N SER A 343 23.84 -6.01 39.01
CA SER A 343 23.51 -6.60 40.31
C SER A 343 24.74 -6.92 41.16
N LYS A 344 25.79 -7.51 40.56
CA LYS A 344 27.05 -7.81 41.26
C LYS A 344 27.74 -6.57 41.84
N HIS A 345 27.55 -5.41 41.23
CA HIS A 345 28.15 -4.14 41.67
C HIS A 345 27.16 -3.25 42.44
N GLY A 346 26.03 -3.81 42.88
CA GLY A 346 25.03 -3.06 43.63
C GLY A 346 24.29 -2.01 42.82
N VAL A 347 24.31 -2.11 41.48
CA VAL A 347 23.59 -1.21 40.58
C VAL A 347 22.24 -1.83 40.23
N ARG A 348 21.16 -1.12 40.53
CA ARG A 348 19.79 -1.51 40.15
C ARG A 348 19.54 -1.08 38.71
N LEU A 349 19.28 -2.06 37.83
CA LEU A 349 19.02 -1.84 36.41
C LEU A 349 17.50 -1.85 36.15
N ILE A 350 16.96 -0.72 35.69
CA ILE A 350 15.55 -0.55 35.35
C ILE A 350 15.42 -0.57 33.82
N GLU A 351 14.66 -1.53 33.31
CA GLU A 351 14.35 -1.66 31.89
C GLU A 351 13.15 -0.76 31.57
N VAL A 352 13.32 0.19 30.64
CA VAL A 352 12.31 1.19 30.27
C VAL A 352 11.72 0.85 28.91
N ARG A 353 10.39 0.79 28.83
CA ARG A 353 9.67 0.48 27.59
C ARG A 353 9.13 1.75 26.93
N PRO A 354 8.87 1.73 25.61
CA PRO A 354 8.12 2.81 24.95
C PRO A 354 6.80 3.09 25.66
N GLY A 355 6.45 4.37 25.81
CA GLY A 355 5.25 4.81 26.55
C GLY A 355 5.41 4.82 28.08
N TYR A 356 6.64 4.87 28.59
CA TYR A 356 6.91 4.97 30.04
C TYR A 356 6.32 6.24 30.65
N SER A 357 5.94 6.17 31.93
CA SER A 357 5.60 7.35 32.74
C SER A 357 6.82 7.81 33.53
N LEU A 358 7.25 9.05 33.31
CA LEU A 358 8.38 9.64 34.04
C LEU A 358 8.14 9.62 35.56
N GLU A 359 6.91 9.89 36.00
CA GLU A 359 6.55 9.86 37.43
C GLU A 359 6.79 8.48 38.06
N GLN A 360 6.46 7.39 37.34
CA GLN A 360 6.71 6.03 37.81
C GLN A 360 8.21 5.70 37.86
N LEU A 361 8.99 6.19 36.90
CA LEU A 361 10.44 6.02 36.91
C LEU A 361 11.07 6.75 38.10
N LEU A 362 10.61 7.97 38.40
CA LEU A 362 11.06 8.75 39.55
C LEU A 362 10.67 8.10 40.88
N SER A 363 9.45 7.58 41.00
CA SER A 363 9.06 6.83 42.21
C SER A 363 9.93 5.60 42.43
N ASN A 364 10.35 4.92 41.36
CA ASN A 364 11.25 3.79 41.46
C ASN A 364 12.64 4.18 41.95
N ILE A 365 13.16 5.38 41.59
CA ILE A 365 14.44 5.87 42.12
C ILE A 365 14.37 6.10 43.63
N LEU A 366 13.26 6.67 44.10
CA LEU A 366 13.06 7.08 45.50
C LEU A 366 12.55 5.96 46.42
N SER A 367 12.15 4.83 45.86
CA SER A 367 11.76 3.63 46.61
C SER A 367 13.00 2.74 46.78
N ASP A 368 13.66 2.90 47.93
CA ASP A 368 14.74 2.11 48.57
C ASP A 368 15.79 1.41 47.67
#